data_AF-A0A4U0RE50-F1
#
_entry.id   AF-A0A4U0RE50-F1
#
_cell.length_a   1.000
_cell.length_b   1.000
_cell.length_c   1.000
_cell.angle_alpha   90.00
_cell.angle_beta   90.00
_cell.angle_gamma   90.00
#
_symmetry.space_group_name_H-M   'P 1'
#
loop_
_entity.id
_entity.type
_entity.pdbx_description
1 polymer ?
#
loop_
_entity_poly.entity_id
_entity_poly.type
_entity_poly.pdbx_seq_one_letter_code
_entity_poly.pdbx_strand_id
1 'polypeptide(L)'
;MPLLPPIGAEIPCSMLGINSSLKIRNAPVTVDFRGGIKHRVDVNPNDPENSVRLRVVGFKISAELPALNGGGVATITIEQNDVDVDPKSLLRVAQRFPPKFENIMVLPFTMSIDQRGNGEPSIWTTKDPAQLIGMITQFPPKGDLYQLARPVELVDLENPNNTGLRI
;
A
#
# COMPACT_ATOMS: atom_id res chain seq x y z
N MET A 1 -4.87 -19.35 -22.86
CA MET A 1 -4.03 -19.23 -21.66
C MET A 1 -4.88 -18.70 -20.52
N PRO A 2 -4.70 -19.16 -19.27
CA PRO A 2 -5.40 -18.58 -18.13
C PRO A 2 -5.03 -17.10 -17.99
N LEU A 3 -6.03 -16.25 -17.77
CA LEU A 3 -5.84 -14.79 -17.63
C LEU A 3 -5.38 -14.40 -16.22
N LEU A 4 -5.73 -15.20 -15.22
CA LEU A 4 -5.40 -14.96 -13.81
C LEU A 4 -4.09 -15.67 -13.44
N PRO A 5 -3.33 -15.12 -12.48
CA PRO A 5 -2.13 -15.77 -11.99
C PRO A 5 -2.47 -17.09 -11.28
N PRO A 6 -1.54 -18.06 -11.26
CA PRO A 6 -1.80 -19.36 -10.65
C PRO A 6 -1.95 -19.27 -9.13
N ILE A 7 -2.89 -20.05 -8.58
CA ILE A 7 -3.10 -20.17 -7.13
C ILE A 7 -1.82 -20.66 -6.44
N GLY A 8 -1.51 -20.06 -5.28
CA GLY A 8 -0.32 -20.33 -4.49
C GLY A 8 0.94 -19.60 -4.97
N ALA A 9 0.91 -18.93 -6.12
CA ALA A 9 2.05 -18.16 -6.59
C ALA A 9 2.31 -16.94 -5.71
N GLU A 10 3.59 -16.68 -5.44
CA GLU A 10 4.04 -15.45 -4.81
C GLU A 10 4.65 -14.51 -5.87
N ILE A 11 4.02 -13.36 -6.06
CA ILE A 11 4.33 -12.44 -7.15
C ILE A 11 4.78 -11.10 -6.56
N PRO A 12 6.07 -10.72 -6.71
CA PRO A 12 6.53 -9.39 -6.34
C PRO A 12 6.07 -8.35 -7.38
N CYS A 13 5.67 -7.18 -6.88
CA CYS A 13 5.27 -6.02 -7.67
C CYS A 13 6.02 -4.79 -7.16
N SER A 14 6.64 -4.05 -8.07
CA SER A 14 7.27 -2.76 -7.73
C SER A 14 6.22 -1.69 -7.51
N MET A 15 6.45 -0.79 -6.56
CA MET A 15 5.58 0.35 -6.27
C MET A 15 6.36 1.65 -6.30
N LEU A 16 5.73 2.67 -6.90
CA LEU A 16 6.23 4.03 -6.96
C LEU A 16 5.06 4.98 -6.70
N GLY A 17 5.13 5.72 -5.60
CA GLY A 17 4.15 6.75 -5.25
C GLY A 17 4.77 8.12 -5.43
N ILE A 18 4.65 8.71 -6.62
CA ILE A 18 5.21 10.04 -6.94
C ILE A 18 4.28 11.13 -6.42
N ASN A 19 4.86 12.21 -5.90
CA ASN A 19 4.13 13.38 -5.40
C ASN A 19 3.05 13.00 -4.38
N SER A 20 3.34 12.02 -3.53
CA SER A 20 2.40 11.56 -2.50
C SER A 20 2.24 12.66 -1.45
N SER A 21 1.03 13.18 -1.30
CA SER A 21 0.73 14.19 -0.29
C SER A 21 0.58 13.52 1.08
N LEU A 22 1.33 14.01 2.05
CA LEU A 22 1.25 13.61 3.45
C LEU A 22 0.97 14.85 4.28
N LYS A 23 0.03 14.78 5.20
CA LYS A 23 -0.16 15.82 6.23
C LYS A 23 0.41 15.32 7.54
N ILE A 24 1.47 15.98 8.02
CA ILE A 24 2.08 15.74 9.32
C ILE A 24 1.70 16.88 10.25
N ARG A 25 0.86 16.62 11.27
CA ARG A 25 0.43 17.66 12.25
C ARG A 25 -0.05 18.95 11.56
N ASN A 26 -0.85 18.80 10.50
CA ASN A 26 -1.36 19.85 9.60
C ASN A 26 -0.37 20.52 8.63
N ALA A 27 0.92 20.17 8.65
CA ALA A 27 1.86 20.61 7.62
C ALA A 27 1.77 19.68 6.39
N PRO A 28 1.42 20.19 5.19
CA PRO A 28 1.49 19.39 3.98
C PRO A 28 2.95 19.17 3.58
N VAL A 29 3.29 17.92 3.28
CA VAL A 29 4.58 17.51 2.73
C VAL A 29 4.31 16.65 1.52
N THR A 30 5.17 16.77 0.51
CA THR A 30 5.13 15.93 -0.68
C THR A 30 6.37 15.06 -0.68
N VAL A 31 6.18 13.75 -0.84
CA VAL A 31 7.27 12.78 -0.85
C VAL A 31 7.09 11.74 -1.96
N ASP A 32 8.20 11.17 -2.39
CA ASP A 32 8.21 10.07 -3.37
C ASP A 32 8.51 8.75 -2.68
N PHE A 33 7.52 7.87 -2.63
CA PHE A 33 7.68 6.53 -2.07
C PHE A 33 8.22 5.55 -3.11
N ARG A 34 9.19 4.72 -2.71
CA ARG A 34 9.76 3.63 -3.52
C ARG A 34 9.80 2.34 -2.72
N GLY A 35 9.52 1.23 -3.38
CA GLY A 35 9.65 -0.10 -2.79
C GLY A 35 8.77 -1.09 -3.54
N GLY A 36 8.07 -1.95 -2.81
CA GLY A 36 7.22 -2.94 -3.44
C GLY A 36 6.29 -3.68 -2.49
N ILE A 37 5.50 -4.54 -3.11
CA ILE A 37 4.54 -5.42 -2.47
C ILE A 37 4.68 -6.82 -3.06
N LYS A 38 4.51 -7.85 -2.24
CA LYS A 38 4.52 -9.25 -2.64
C LYS A 38 3.14 -9.82 -2.34
N HIS A 39 2.51 -10.38 -3.36
CA HIS A 39 1.21 -11.00 -3.24
C HIS A 39 1.30 -12.51 -3.34
N ARG A 40 0.66 -13.23 -2.43
CA ARG A 40 0.32 -14.63 -2.62
C ARG A 40 -1.09 -14.75 -3.19
N VAL A 41 -1.24 -15.53 -4.25
CA VAL A 41 -2.52 -15.74 -4.93
C VAL A 41 -3.33 -16.81 -4.21
N ASP A 42 -4.52 -16.46 -3.77
CA ASP A 42 -5.47 -17.36 -3.12
C ASP A 42 -6.74 -17.50 -3.96
N VAL A 43 -7.46 -18.61 -3.79
CA VAL A 43 -8.76 -18.83 -4.47
C VAL A 43 -9.76 -17.80 -3.98
N ASN A 44 -10.54 -17.20 -4.89
CA ASN A 44 -11.76 -16.51 -4.49
C ASN A 44 -12.92 -17.52 -4.46
N PRO A 45 -13.42 -17.95 -3.29
CA PRO A 45 -14.49 -18.95 -3.22
C PRO A 45 -15.80 -18.46 -3.84
N ASN A 46 -15.99 -17.14 -3.94
CA ASN A 46 -17.23 -16.55 -4.43
C ASN A 46 -17.27 -16.38 -5.96
N ASP A 47 -16.10 -16.35 -6.62
CA ASP A 47 -15.98 -16.21 -8.08
C ASP A 47 -14.61 -16.73 -8.57
N PRO A 48 -14.37 -18.04 -8.47
CA PRO A 48 -13.05 -18.64 -8.70
C PRO A 48 -12.62 -18.62 -10.18
N GLU A 49 -13.56 -18.45 -11.10
CA GLU A 49 -13.27 -18.45 -12.55
C GLU A 49 -12.86 -17.07 -13.07
N ASN A 50 -13.39 -16.00 -12.48
CA ASN A 50 -13.15 -14.64 -12.96
C ASN A 50 -12.35 -13.78 -11.97
N SER A 51 -11.98 -14.32 -10.81
CA SER A 51 -11.17 -13.57 -9.85
C SER A 51 -10.33 -14.43 -8.91
N VAL A 52 -9.30 -13.81 -8.35
CA VAL A 52 -8.47 -14.37 -7.29
C VAL A 52 -8.37 -13.40 -6.13
N ARG A 53 -8.12 -13.92 -4.93
CA ARG A 53 -7.75 -13.12 -3.77
C ARG A 53 -6.25 -12.90 -3.76
N LEU A 54 -5.82 -11.71 -3.39
CA LEU A 54 -4.41 -11.37 -3.26
C LEU A 54 -4.09 -11.16 -1.78
N ARG A 55 -3.35 -12.09 -1.18
CA ARG A 55 -2.82 -11.92 0.18
C ARG A 55 -1.54 -11.12 0.12
N VAL A 56 -1.40 -10.12 0.96
CA VAL A 56 -0.13 -9.41 1.11
C VAL A 56 0.78 -10.26 2.00
N VAL A 57 1.94 -10.67 1.49
CA VAL A 57 2.93 -11.47 2.22
C VAL A 57 4.28 -10.75 2.36
N GLY A 58 4.30 -9.48 1.96
CA GLY A 58 5.40 -8.56 2.15
C GLY A 58 5.02 -7.23 1.54
N PHE A 59 5.16 -6.15 2.30
CA PHE A 59 4.92 -4.79 1.81
C PHE A 59 5.89 -3.86 2.52
N LYS A 60 6.67 -3.13 1.73
CA LYS A 60 7.59 -2.12 2.23
C LYS A 60 7.82 -1.06 1.17
N ILE A 61 7.54 0.19 1.51
CA ILE A 61 7.91 1.36 0.72
C ILE A 61 8.52 2.40 1.64
N SER A 62 9.45 3.19 1.12
CA SER A 62 10.13 4.24 1.88
C SER A 62 10.27 5.52 1.08
N ALA A 63 10.34 6.64 1.78
CA ALA A 63 10.61 7.95 1.22
C ALA A 63 11.55 8.74 2.13
N GLU A 64 12.34 9.62 1.53
CA GLU A 64 13.09 10.62 2.29
C GLU A 64 12.23 11.86 2.49
N LEU A 65 12.08 12.28 3.74
CA LEU A 65 11.45 13.54 4.11
C LEU A 65 12.53 14.64 4.09
N PRO A 66 12.36 15.70 3.27
CA PRO A 66 13.27 16.82 3.29
C PRO A 66 13.29 17.46 4.68
N ALA A 67 14.45 17.99 5.07
CA ALA A 67 14.67 18.73 6.30
C ALA A 67 13.59 19.81 6.50
N LEU A 68 12.70 19.62 7.47
CA LEU A 68 11.76 20.66 7.90
C LEU A 68 12.51 21.60 8.84
N ASN A 69 12.56 22.90 8.49
CA ASN A 69 13.08 23.98 9.35
C ASN A 69 14.50 23.75 9.94
N GLY A 70 15.44 23.25 9.13
CA GLY A 70 16.85 23.09 9.55
C GLY A 70 17.13 21.85 10.42
N GLY A 71 16.13 20.98 10.62
CA GLY A 71 16.32 19.64 11.17
C GLY A 71 16.97 18.67 10.17
N GLY A 72 17.50 17.55 10.65
CA GLY A 72 18.10 16.50 9.82
C GLY A 72 17.10 15.85 8.84
N VAL A 73 17.64 15.15 7.83
CA VAL A 73 16.84 14.31 6.93
C VAL A 73 16.15 13.22 7.74
N ALA A 74 14.84 13.05 7.53
CA ALA A 74 14.06 11.99 8.16
C ALA A 74 13.63 10.96 7.12
N THR A 75 13.52 9.70 7.52
CA THR A 75 13.07 8.63 6.62
C THR A 75 11.67 8.20 7.03
N ILE A 76 10.76 8.15 6.07
CA ILE A 76 9.43 7.55 6.25
C ILE A 76 9.49 6.13 5.71
N THR A 77 9.09 5.15 6.51
CA THR A 77 8.91 3.76 6.07
C THR A 77 7.45 3.37 6.28
N ILE A 78 6.83 2.77 5.26
CA ILE A 78 5.51 2.15 5.37
C ILE A 78 5.69 0.65 5.15
N GLU A 79 5.18 -0.16 6.07
CA GLU A 79 5.28 -1.61 6.02
C GLU A 79 4.02 -2.33 6.50
N GLN A 80 3.89 -3.60 6.12
CA GLN A 80 2.77 -4.46 6.50
C GLN A 80 2.62 -4.56 8.03
N ASN A 81 1.39 -4.44 8.53
CA ASN A 81 1.08 -4.65 9.95
C ASN A 81 1.22 -6.12 10.38
N ASP A 82 0.50 -6.99 9.68
CA ASP A 82 0.35 -8.40 10.03
C ASP A 82 0.14 -9.21 8.73
N VAL A 83 0.77 -10.38 8.68
CA VAL A 83 0.73 -11.33 7.56
C VAL A 83 -0.44 -12.31 7.67
N ASP A 84 -1.04 -12.45 8.86
CA ASP A 84 -2.07 -13.45 9.16
C ASP A 84 -3.51 -12.92 9.02
N VAL A 85 -3.69 -11.77 8.37
CA VAL A 85 -5.02 -11.21 8.09
C VAL A 85 -5.60 -11.82 6.81
N ASP A 86 -6.91 -12.09 6.82
CA ASP A 86 -7.65 -12.56 5.66
C ASP A 86 -7.36 -11.72 4.39
N PRO A 87 -7.15 -12.35 3.23
CA PRO A 87 -6.84 -11.63 2.00
C PRO A 87 -8.05 -10.84 1.51
N LYS A 88 -8.04 -9.53 1.76
CA LYS A 88 -9.11 -8.60 1.35
C LYS A 88 -8.92 -8.05 -0.05
N SER A 89 -7.71 -8.12 -0.62
CA SER A 89 -7.42 -7.62 -1.96
C SER A 89 -7.96 -8.58 -3.04
N LEU A 90 -8.35 -8.03 -4.18
CA LEU A 90 -9.05 -8.72 -5.27
C LEU A 90 -8.43 -8.37 -6.62
N LEU A 91 -8.15 -9.38 -7.43
CA LEU A 91 -7.87 -9.22 -8.86
C LEU A 91 -9.00 -9.89 -9.64
N ARG A 92 -9.75 -9.10 -10.40
CA ARG A 92 -10.93 -9.54 -11.15
C ARG A 92 -10.78 -9.28 -12.64
N VAL A 93 -11.14 -10.25 -13.48
CA VAL A 93 -11.25 -10.08 -14.92
C VAL A 93 -12.42 -9.15 -15.22
N ALA A 94 -12.13 -7.95 -15.71
CA ALA A 94 -13.14 -6.99 -16.16
C ALA A 94 -13.48 -7.18 -17.65
N GLN A 95 -12.49 -7.60 -18.44
CA GLN A 95 -12.63 -7.85 -19.88
C GLN A 95 -11.68 -8.98 -20.29
N ARG A 96 -12.15 -9.93 -21.12
CA ARG A 96 -11.33 -11.06 -21.57
C ARG A 96 -10.45 -10.76 -22.79
N PHE A 97 -10.91 -9.90 -23.71
CA PHE A 97 -10.14 -9.55 -24.91
C PHE A 97 -10.42 -8.12 -25.43
N PRO A 98 -9.38 -7.26 -25.61
CA PRO A 98 -8.09 -7.38 -24.94
C PRO A 98 -8.25 -7.50 -23.42
N PRO A 99 -7.37 -8.23 -22.70
CA PRO A 99 -7.51 -8.42 -21.26
C PRO A 99 -7.50 -7.09 -20.50
N LYS A 100 -8.45 -6.95 -19.57
CA LYS A 100 -8.44 -5.91 -18.54
C LYS A 100 -8.83 -6.51 -17.21
N PHE A 101 -8.20 -6.00 -16.17
CA PHE A 101 -8.43 -6.43 -14.81
C PHE A 101 -8.71 -5.22 -13.93
N GLU A 102 -9.65 -5.40 -13.02
CA GLU A 102 -9.78 -4.51 -11.87
C GLU A 102 -8.96 -5.12 -10.74
N ASN A 103 -8.03 -4.35 -10.19
CA ASN A 103 -7.27 -4.71 -9.01
C ASN A 103 -7.62 -3.75 -7.86
N ILE A 104 -8.13 -4.32 -6.78
CA ILE A 104 -8.43 -3.60 -5.53
C ILE A 104 -7.47 -4.13 -4.48
N MET A 105 -6.51 -3.31 -4.06
CA MET A 105 -5.58 -3.63 -2.98
C MET A 105 -6.07 -3.01 -1.68
N VAL A 106 -6.23 -3.84 -0.65
CA VAL A 106 -6.62 -3.43 0.70
C VAL A 106 -5.42 -3.60 1.62
N LEU A 107 -4.87 -2.49 2.10
CA LEU A 107 -3.57 -2.42 2.75
C LEU A 107 -3.70 -1.81 4.17
N PRO A 108 -3.83 -2.63 5.22
CA PRO A 108 -3.52 -2.19 6.57
C PRO A 108 -1.99 -2.11 6.72
N PHE A 109 -1.48 -0.99 7.23
CA PHE A 109 -0.04 -0.78 7.34
C PHE A 109 0.34 0.12 8.51
N THR A 110 1.62 0.06 8.84
CA THR A 110 2.28 0.92 9.81
C THR A 110 3.22 1.84 9.05
N MET A 111 3.26 3.09 9.48
CA MET A 111 4.18 4.11 9.03
C MET A 111 5.10 4.47 10.20
N SER A 112 6.40 4.35 10.01
CA SER A 112 7.41 4.89 10.91
C SER A 112 8.04 6.14 10.32
N ILE A 113 8.26 7.14 11.16
CA ILE A 113 9.02 8.35 10.81
C ILE A 113 10.23 8.40 11.73
N ASP A 114 11.41 8.17 11.16
CA ASP A 114 12.69 8.22 11.86
C ASP A 114 13.39 9.55 11.56
N GLN A 115 13.53 10.38 12.60
CA GLN A 115 14.31 11.62 12.54
C GLN A 115 15.73 11.33 13.05
N ARG A 116 16.70 11.28 12.13
CA ARG A 116 18.10 11.00 12.49
C ARG A 116 18.59 11.96 13.58
N GLY A 117 18.86 11.40 14.76
CA GLY A 117 19.43 12.12 15.91
C GLY A 117 18.43 12.61 16.95
N ASN A 118 17.14 12.30 16.85
CA ASN A 118 16.10 12.90 17.70
C ASN A 118 15.25 11.91 18.53
N GLY A 119 15.78 10.71 18.84
CA GLY A 119 15.12 9.72 19.71
C GLY A 119 14.54 8.51 18.95
N GLU A 120 13.54 7.85 19.55
CA GLU A 120 12.86 6.68 18.96
C GLU A 120 11.93 7.10 17.79
N PRO A 121 11.79 6.25 16.74
CA PRO A 121 10.90 6.54 15.63
C PRO A 121 9.45 6.66 16.08
N SER A 122 8.72 7.66 15.56
CA SER A 122 7.27 7.71 15.78
C SER A 122 6.55 6.69 14.90
N ILE A 123 5.67 5.89 15.47
CA ILE A 123 4.98 4.78 14.79
C ILE A 123 3.47 5.08 14.71
N TRP A 124 2.93 4.95 13.50
CA TRP A 124 1.55 5.27 13.19
C TRP A 124 0.91 4.12 12.42
N THR A 125 -0.35 3.81 12.66
CA THR A 125 -1.04 2.72 11.97
C THR A 125 -2.33 3.20 11.32
N THR A 126 -2.73 2.53 10.24
CA THR A 126 -3.98 2.84 9.53
C THR A 126 -5.18 2.65 10.45
N LYS A 127 -6.00 3.68 10.62
CA LYS A 127 -7.30 3.57 11.32
C LYS A 127 -8.28 2.69 10.56
N ASP A 128 -8.33 2.90 9.24
CA ASP A 128 -8.97 2.03 8.26
C ASP A 128 -7.93 1.61 7.22
N PRO A 129 -7.97 0.37 6.70
CA PRO A 129 -7.07 -0.05 5.63
C PRO A 129 -7.15 0.88 4.41
N ALA A 130 -5.98 1.21 3.85
CA ALA A 130 -5.92 1.93 2.59
C ALA A 130 -6.48 1.06 1.47
N GLN A 131 -7.19 1.68 0.52
CA GLN A 131 -7.69 1.00 -0.67
C GLN A 131 -7.11 1.65 -1.90
N LEU A 132 -6.34 0.88 -2.67
CA LEU A 132 -5.80 1.29 -3.96
C LEU A 132 -6.55 0.56 -5.07
N ILE A 133 -7.13 1.32 -6.00
CA ILE A 133 -7.93 0.78 -7.10
C ILE A 133 -7.18 1.08 -8.40
N GLY A 134 -6.99 0.05 -9.23
CA GLY A 134 -6.34 0.15 -10.53
C GLY A 134 -7.09 -0.65 -11.58
N MET A 135 -7.18 -0.07 -12.79
CA MET A 135 -7.60 -0.77 -14.00
C MET A 135 -6.34 -1.11 -14.80
N ILE A 136 -5.97 -2.39 -14.84
CA ILE A 136 -4.69 -2.85 -15.39
C ILE A 136 -4.91 -3.77 -16.59
N THR A 137 -3.91 -3.89 -17.45
CA THR A 137 -3.97 -4.74 -18.65
C THR A 137 -3.28 -6.10 -18.47
N GLN A 138 -2.49 -6.25 -17.42
CA GLN A 138 -1.77 -7.48 -17.07
C GLN A 138 -1.45 -7.50 -15.58
N PHE A 139 -1.23 -8.70 -15.03
CA PHE A 139 -0.71 -8.88 -13.67
C PHE A 139 0.57 -9.72 -13.72
N PRO A 140 1.67 -9.32 -13.06
CA PRO A 140 1.83 -8.09 -12.26
C PRO A 140 1.71 -6.81 -13.12
N PRO A 141 1.24 -5.69 -12.54
CA PRO A 141 1.13 -4.42 -13.26
C PRO A 141 2.48 -3.94 -13.78
N LYS A 142 2.49 -3.22 -14.90
CA LYS A 142 3.72 -2.59 -15.44
C LYS A 142 3.47 -1.14 -15.79
N GLY A 143 3.73 -0.26 -14.82
CA GLY A 143 3.49 1.18 -14.96
C GLY A 143 2.02 1.58 -14.94
N ASP A 144 1.10 0.64 -14.70
CA ASP A 144 -0.31 0.96 -14.50
C ASP A 144 -0.51 1.80 -13.23
N LEU A 145 -1.45 2.74 -13.28
CA LEU A 145 -1.72 3.66 -12.19
C LEU A 145 -2.77 3.10 -11.23
N TYR A 146 -2.59 3.42 -9.95
CA TYR A 146 -3.54 3.14 -8.88
C TYR A 146 -3.93 4.45 -8.20
N GLN A 147 -5.18 4.52 -7.78
CA GLN A 147 -5.70 5.65 -7.02
C GLN A 147 -6.13 5.19 -5.63
N LEU A 148 -5.84 6.02 -4.63
CA LEU A 148 -6.45 5.86 -3.32
C LEU A 148 -7.95 6.10 -3.46
N ALA A 149 -8.76 5.14 -3.03
CA ALA A 149 -10.22 5.26 -3.04
C ALA A 149 -10.70 6.42 -2.15
N ARG A 150 -9.97 6.66 -1.06
CA ARG A 150 -10.15 7.77 -0.13
C ARG A 150 -8.83 8.06 0.59
N PRO A 151 -8.66 9.28 1.11
CA PRO A 151 -7.54 9.60 1.99
C PRO A 151 -7.48 8.67 3.21
N VAL A 152 -6.28 8.37 3.68
CA VAL A 152 -6.01 7.39 4.74
C VAL A 152 -5.69 8.13 6.02
N GLU A 153 -6.48 7.89 7.06
CA GLU A 153 -6.19 8.39 8.41
C GLU A 153 -5.25 7.43 9.14
N LEU A 154 -4.23 8.00 9.77
CA LEU A 154 -3.25 7.28 10.57
C LEU A 154 -3.38 7.73 12.03
N VAL A 155 -3.40 6.76 12.93
CA VAL A 155 -3.43 6.97 14.38
C VAL A 155 -2.11 6.57 14.98
N ASP A 156 -1.69 7.28 16.02
CA ASP A 156 -0.50 6.94 16.80
C ASP A 156 -0.71 5.56 17.44
N LEU A 157 0.25 4.65 17.26
CA LEU A 157 0.12 3.28 17.76
C LEU A 157 0.10 3.24 19.29
N GLU A 158 0.82 4.15 19.95
CA GLU A 158 0.91 4.23 21.41
C GLU A 158 -0.20 5.08 22.00
N ASN A 159 -0.80 5.97 21.21
CA ASN A 159 -1.93 6.80 21.62
C ASN A 159 -3.01 6.91 20.52
N PRO A 160 -3.92 5.92 20.39
CA PRO A 160 -4.87 5.85 19.28
C PRO A 160 -5.86 7.03 19.15
N ASN A 161 -6.01 7.85 20.20
CA ASN A 161 -6.82 9.07 20.16
C ASN A 161 -6.10 10.24 19.43
N ASN A 162 -4.81 10.09 19.13
CA ASN A 162 -4.01 11.06 18.40
C ASN A 162 -4.08 10.81 16.89
N THR A 163 -4.94 11.57 16.20
CA THR A 163 -5.07 11.56 14.73
C THR A 163 -4.19 12.67 14.14
N GLY A 164 -2.90 12.40 13.99
CA GLY A 164 -1.91 13.40 13.57
C GLY A 164 -1.48 13.33 12.10
N LEU A 165 -1.75 12.20 11.43
CA LEU A 165 -1.22 11.87 10.12
C LEU A 165 -2.31 11.49 9.12
N ARG A 166 -2.15 11.94 7.87
CA ARG A 166 -3.05 11.60 6.76
C ARG A 166 -2.33 11.55 5.43
N ILE A 167 -2.64 10.53 4.62
CA ILE A 167 -2.23 10.39 3.21
C ILE A 167 -3.43 10.69 2.31
#